data_AF-A0A517ZL30-F1
#
_entry.id   AF-A0A517ZL30-F1
#
_cell.length_a   1.000
_cell.length_b   1.000
_cell.length_c   1.000
_cell.angle_alpha   90.00
_cell.angle_beta   90.00
_cell.angle_gamma   90.00
#
_symmetry.space_group_name_H-M   'P 1'
#
loop_
_entity.id
_entity.type
_entity.pdbx_description
1 polymer ?
#
loop_
_entity_poly.entity_id
_entity_poly.type
_entity_poly.pdbx_seq_one_letter_code
_entity_poly.pdbx_strand_id
1 'polypeptide(L)'
;MRKIWPLMVLLAGTGCSENAGEPEPVTIQTPAGPATAHKTELETVPQEVSLVTDDERKKFKILAGQGPELISAYLSEASDSDVKDMDVAFAEWMKRGEKRHSRTQIVEILGALFGEKCVQDFDMEWVRVTNTFGTSFAIRAKGVEVMAFPFDSIEKRIDSGETDFFSPLYYGLKQMLESGEYKQRPTDNPNQ
;
A
#
# COMPACT_ATOMS: atom_id res chain seq x y z
N MET A 1 -6.77 -14.79 -29.16
CA MET A 1 -6.60 -13.50 -28.45
C MET A 1 -6.40 -13.81 -26.98
N ARG A 2 -5.19 -13.60 -26.44
CA ARG A 2 -4.92 -13.80 -25.01
C ARG A 2 -5.51 -12.61 -24.26
N LYS A 3 -6.51 -12.86 -23.41
CA LYS A 3 -7.00 -11.87 -22.44
C LYS A 3 -5.91 -11.69 -21.39
N ILE A 4 -5.29 -10.52 -21.36
CA ILE A 4 -4.30 -10.15 -20.34
C ILE A 4 -5.05 -9.29 -19.32
N TRP A 5 -4.94 -9.62 -18.03
CA TRP A 5 -5.81 -9.17 -16.92
C TRP A 5 -5.15 -8.07 -16.05
N PRO A 6 -5.89 -7.28 -15.25
CA PRO A 6 -5.33 -6.19 -14.44
C PRO A 6 -4.30 -6.73 -13.47
N LEU A 7 -3.10 -6.15 -13.44
CA LEU A 7 -2.07 -6.55 -12.51
C LEU A 7 -2.32 -5.90 -11.15
N MET A 8 -3.14 -6.53 -10.33
CA MET A 8 -3.31 -6.16 -8.93
C MET A 8 -2.10 -6.69 -8.16
N VAL A 9 -1.08 -5.84 -7.97
CA VAL A 9 0.06 -6.19 -7.12
C VAL A 9 -0.36 -6.02 -5.66
N LEU A 10 -1.06 -7.03 -5.16
CA LEU A 10 -0.98 -7.37 -3.75
C LEU A 10 0.39 -7.99 -3.54
N LEU A 11 1.35 -7.18 -3.11
CA LEU A 11 2.46 -7.72 -2.33
C LEU A 11 1.80 -8.23 -1.05
N ALA A 12 1.52 -9.52 -0.99
CA ALA A 12 0.93 -10.19 0.15
C ALA A 12 2.01 -11.06 0.77
N GLY A 13 2.33 -10.78 2.03
CA GLY A 13 2.80 -11.81 2.94
C GLY A 13 1.78 -12.93 3.01
N THR A 14 2.25 -14.16 3.05
CA THR A 14 1.51 -15.43 2.89
C THR A 14 0.13 -15.41 3.56
N GLY A 15 -0.93 -15.22 2.76
CA GLY A 15 -2.33 -15.43 3.14
C GLY A 15 -2.85 -16.69 2.47
N CYS A 16 -3.40 -17.60 3.26
CA CYS A 16 -3.88 -18.92 2.84
C CYS A 16 -4.89 -18.86 1.69
N SER A 17 -4.44 -19.17 0.47
CA SER A 17 -5.28 -19.69 -0.59
C SER A 17 -4.86 -21.14 -0.82
N GLU A 18 -5.73 -22.10 -0.52
CA GLU A 18 -5.46 -23.54 -0.68
C GLU A 18 -5.34 -23.99 -2.15
N ASN A 19 -5.53 -23.09 -3.13
CA ASN A 19 -5.48 -23.40 -4.56
C ASN A 19 -4.62 -22.44 -5.41
N ALA A 20 -3.89 -21.49 -4.81
CA ALA A 20 -2.96 -20.65 -5.56
C ALA A 20 -1.60 -21.34 -5.63
N GLY A 21 -1.06 -21.53 -6.85
CA GLY A 21 0.33 -21.99 -7.02
C GLY A 21 1.31 -21.12 -6.23
N GLU A 22 2.47 -21.68 -5.87
CA GLU A 22 3.49 -20.95 -5.13
C GLU A 22 3.79 -19.59 -5.80
N PRO A 23 3.73 -18.48 -5.05
CA PRO A 23 3.84 -17.16 -5.64
C PRO A 23 5.26 -16.92 -6.17
N GLU A 24 5.36 -16.46 -7.41
CA GLU A 24 6.65 -16.22 -8.07
C GLU A 24 7.42 -15.09 -7.35
N PRO A 25 8.68 -15.32 -6.94
CA PRO A 25 9.49 -14.28 -6.34
C PRO A 25 9.90 -13.25 -7.42
N VAL A 26 9.71 -11.98 -7.10
CA VAL A 26 10.13 -10.83 -7.90
C VAL A 26 11.20 -10.07 -7.12
N THR A 27 12.34 -9.80 -7.74
CA THR A 27 13.38 -8.97 -7.13
C THR A 27 13.15 -7.50 -7.46
N ILE A 28 12.95 -6.68 -6.44
CA ILE A 28 12.80 -5.22 -6.55
C ILE A 28 14.12 -4.57 -6.13
N GLN A 29 14.62 -3.63 -6.93
CA GLN A 29 15.82 -2.86 -6.56
C GLN A 29 15.43 -1.68 -5.66
N THR A 30 16.00 -1.62 -4.47
CA THR A 30 15.84 -0.48 -3.54
C THR A 30 17.19 0.21 -3.30
N PRO A 31 17.24 1.46 -2.80
CA PRO A 31 18.49 2.10 -2.41
C PRO A 31 19.29 1.33 -1.35
N ALA A 32 18.63 0.47 -0.56
CA ALA A 32 19.27 -0.37 0.45
C ALA A 32 19.76 -1.73 -0.10
N GLY A 33 19.48 -2.04 -1.37
CA GLY A 33 19.78 -3.32 -2.01
C GLY A 33 18.55 -4.02 -2.59
N PRO A 34 18.71 -5.21 -3.17
CA PRO A 34 17.60 -6.00 -3.69
C PRO A 34 16.68 -6.47 -2.56
N ALA A 35 15.38 -6.33 -2.76
CA ALA A 35 14.33 -6.86 -1.89
C ALA A 35 13.50 -7.90 -2.65
N THR A 36 13.09 -8.97 -1.95
CA THR A 36 12.22 -10.00 -2.52
C THR A 36 10.76 -9.65 -2.28
N ALA A 37 10.00 -9.66 -3.36
CA ALA A 37 8.57 -9.50 -3.43
C ALA A 37 7.94 -10.79 -3.96
N HIS A 38 6.64 -10.97 -3.76
CA HIS A 38 5.89 -12.09 -4.31
C HIS A 38 4.78 -11.56 -5.22
N LYS A 39 4.69 -12.14 -6.42
CA LYS A 39 3.61 -11.85 -7.37
C LYS A 39 2.59 -12.98 -7.32
N THR A 40 1.33 -12.62 -7.13
CA THR A 40 0.21 -13.57 -7.14
C THR A 40 -0.84 -13.08 -8.12
N GLU A 41 -1.24 -13.94 -9.06
CA GLU A 41 -2.43 -13.69 -9.86
C GLU A 41 -3.67 -14.05 -9.05
N LEU A 42 -4.57 -13.10 -8.89
CA LEU A 42 -5.83 -13.29 -8.17
C LEU A 42 -6.99 -13.33 -9.17
N GLU A 43 -8.00 -14.16 -8.88
CA GLU A 43 -9.25 -14.12 -9.62
C GLU A 43 -9.90 -12.74 -9.47
N THR A 44 -10.34 -12.15 -10.58
CA THR A 44 -10.97 -10.84 -10.56
C THR A 44 -12.38 -10.96 -10.01
N VAL A 45 -12.58 -10.48 -8.79
CA VAL A 45 -13.91 -10.22 -8.25
C VAL A 45 -14.39 -8.86 -8.79
N PRO A 46 -15.66 -8.74 -9.23
CA PRO A 46 -16.23 -7.44 -9.57
C PRO A 46 -16.03 -6.45 -8.43
N GLN A 47 -15.51 -5.26 -8.77
CA GLN A 47 -15.20 -4.21 -7.80
C GLN A 47 -15.70 -2.87 -8.32
N GLU A 48 -16.30 -2.10 -7.42
CA GLU A 48 -16.69 -0.72 -7.65
C GLU A 48 -15.60 0.19 -7.11
N VAL A 49 -15.10 1.11 -7.94
CA VAL A 49 -14.06 2.06 -7.57
C VAL A 49 -14.60 3.47 -7.72
N SER A 50 -14.68 4.21 -6.62
CA SER A 50 -15.11 5.61 -6.58
C SER A 50 -14.05 6.49 -5.94
N LEU A 51 -14.04 7.78 -6.27
CA LEU A 51 -13.19 8.73 -5.56
C LEU A 51 -13.64 8.84 -4.10
N VAL A 52 -12.69 8.97 -3.18
CA VAL A 52 -13.03 9.30 -1.78
C VAL A 52 -13.61 10.71 -1.70
N THR A 53 -14.45 10.93 -0.69
CA THR A 53 -15.04 12.26 -0.45
C THR A 53 -13.99 13.24 0.08
N ASP A 54 -14.31 14.53 0.05
CA ASP A 54 -13.43 15.58 0.61
C ASP A 54 -13.20 15.40 2.11
N ASP A 55 -14.21 14.95 2.85
CA ASP A 55 -14.12 14.67 4.28
C ASP A 55 -13.18 13.48 4.56
N GLU A 56 -13.26 12.42 3.76
CA GLU A 56 -12.36 11.27 3.86
C GLU A 56 -10.92 11.68 3.54
N ARG A 57 -10.71 12.42 2.45
CA ARG A 57 -9.40 12.95 2.08
C ARG A 57 -8.82 13.84 3.19
N LYS A 58 -9.65 14.69 3.80
CA LYS A 58 -9.25 15.53 4.94
C LYS A 58 -8.86 14.67 6.14
N LYS A 59 -9.62 13.61 6.44
CA LYS A 59 -9.28 12.65 7.51
C LYS A 59 -7.92 12.01 7.25
N PHE A 60 -7.65 11.53 6.03
CA PHE A 60 -6.35 10.92 5.70
C PHE A 60 -5.20 11.91 5.85
N LYS A 61 -5.36 13.16 5.41
CA LYS A 61 -4.33 14.19 5.62
C LYS A 61 -4.07 14.48 7.10
N ILE A 62 -5.11 14.52 7.93
CA ILE A 62 -4.96 14.70 9.38
C ILE A 62 -4.19 13.52 9.99
N LEU A 63 -4.55 12.29 9.64
CA LEU A 63 -3.86 11.08 10.11
C LEU A 63 -2.40 11.04 9.65
N ALA A 64 -2.14 11.33 8.37
CA ALA A 64 -0.78 11.41 7.85
C ALA A 64 0.06 12.47 8.58
N GLY A 65 -0.56 13.62 8.95
CA GLY A 65 0.09 14.66 9.74
C GLY A 65 0.51 14.23 11.15
N GLN A 66 -0.04 13.14 11.70
CA GLN A 66 0.38 12.53 12.96
C GLN A 66 1.58 11.58 12.81
N GLY A 67 1.94 11.24 11.57
CA GLY A 67 3.05 10.34 11.24
C GLY A 67 4.39 10.69 11.90
N PRO A 68 4.86 11.95 11.82
CA PRO A 68 6.14 12.33 12.42
C PRO A 68 6.21 12.12 13.93
N GLU A 69 5.12 12.39 14.65
CA GLU A 69 5.04 12.15 16.10
C GLU A 69 5.08 10.64 16.40
N LEU A 70 4.33 9.84 15.65
CA LEU A 70 4.33 8.39 15.79
C LEU A 70 5.72 7.81 15.53
N ILE A 71 6.38 8.20 14.44
CA ILE A 71 7.74 7.75 14.10
C ILE A 71 8.72 8.13 15.21
N SER A 72 8.69 9.39 15.67
CA SER A 72 9.58 9.87 16.75
C SER A 72 9.33 9.18 18.10
N ALA A 73 8.14 8.59 18.30
CA ALA A 73 7.87 7.79 19.49
C ALA A 73 8.64 6.46 19.51
N TYR A 74 9.16 6.00 18.36
CA TYR A 74 9.88 4.74 18.18
C TYR A 74 11.31 4.90 17.64
N LEU A 75 11.66 6.02 17.03
CA LEU A 75 13.00 6.37 16.57
C LEU A 75 13.59 7.50 17.42
N SER A 76 14.83 7.34 17.89
CA SER A 76 15.55 8.39 18.63
C SER A 76 16.08 9.51 17.74
N GLU A 77 16.35 9.21 16.48
CA GLU A 77 16.80 10.15 15.44
C GLU A 77 16.02 9.84 14.16
N ALA A 78 14.89 10.53 13.95
CA ALA A 78 14.14 10.43 12.71
C ALA A 78 14.80 11.32 11.65
N SER A 79 14.93 10.81 10.42
CA SER A 79 15.41 11.57 9.27
C SER A 79 14.26 11.80 8.30
N ASP A 80 13.71 13.01 8.26
CA ASP A 80 12.76 13.47 7.22
C ASP A 80 11.71 12.42 6.75
N SER A 81 11.06 11.69 7.67
CA SER A 81 9.87 10.85 7.40
C SER A 81 9.96 9.99 6.12
N ASP A 82 11.10 9.33 5.90
CA ASP A 82 11.28 8.41 4.78
C ASP A 82 10.51 7.09 5.01
N VAL A 83 10.22 6.34 3.94
CA VAL A 83 9.56 5.01 4.04
C VAL A 83 10.36 4.03 4.88
N LYS A 84 11.68 4.21 4.95
CA LYS A 84 12.56 3.44 5.83
C LYS A 84 12.31 3.72 7.31
N ASP A 85 12.01 4.97 7.68
CA ASP A 85 11.69 5.32 9.06
C ASP A 85 10.34 4.71 9.48
N MET A 86 9.41 4.55 8.54
CA MET A 86 8.16 3.81 8.77
C MET A 86 8.42 2.34 9.06
N ASP A 87 9.33 1.69 8.30
CA ASP A 87 9.74 0.30 8.54
C ASP A 87 10.33 0.12 9.94
N VAL A 88 11.27 0.99 10.33
CA VAL A 88 11.88 0.96 11.67
C VAL A 88 10.84 1.19 12.76
N ALA A 89 9.97 2.20 12.60
CA ALA A 89 8.94 2.53 13.58
C ALA A 89 7.96 1.38 13.78
N PHE A 90 7.53 0.75 12.68
CA PHE A 90 6.64 -0.40 12.70
C PHE A 90 7.29 -1.61 13.37
N ALA A 91 8.55 -1.93 13.02
CA ALA A 91 9.28 -3.04 13.61
C ALA A 91 9.48 -2.85 15.13
N GLU A 92 9.83 -1.65 15.56
CA GLU A 92 9.97 -1.33 16.99
C GLU A 92 8.63 -1.34 17.72
N TRP A 93 7.56 -0.86 17.09
CA TRP A 93 6.21 -1.03 17.62
C TRP A 93 5.88 -2.51 17.78
N MET A 94 6.15 -3.38 16.81
CA MET A 94 5.86 -4.82 16.86
C MET A 94 6.61 -5.55 17.99
N LYS A 95 7.85 -5.18 18.30
CA LYS A 95 8.66 -5.83 19.34
C LYS A 95 8.28 -5.47 20.78
N ARG A 96 7.74 -4.26 21.03
CA ARG A 96 7.49 -3.77 22.39
C ARG A 96 6.41 -4.56 23.12
N GLY A 97 6.64 -4.88 24.39
CA GLY A 97 5.61 -5.49 25.25
C GLY A 97 4.46 -4.53 25.58
N GLU A 98 4.78 -3.32 26.03
CA GLU A 98 3.81 -2.24 26.25
C GLU A 98 3.81 -1.28 25.06
N LYS A 99 2.69 -1.26 24.31
CA LYS A 99 2.56 -0.47 23.08
C LYS A 99 2.10 0.96 23.41
N ARG A 100 2.84 1.97 22.93
CA ARG A 100 2.44 3.39 23.05
C ARG A 100 1.25 3.76 22.15
N HIS A 101 1.10 3.03 21.04
CA HIS A 101 0.02 3.19 20.08
C HIS A 101 -0.74 1.88 19.94
N SER A 102 -2.05 1.97 19.81
CA SER A 102 -2.90 0.82 19.54
C SER A 102 -2.69 0.31 18.11
N ARG A 103 -3.12 -0.93 17.85
CA ARG A 103 -3.17 -1.50 16.50
C ARG A 103 -3.89 -0.56 15.51
N THR A 104 -5.05 -0.03 15.90
CA THR A 104 -5.85 0.89 15.08
C THR A 104 -5.09 2.16 14.75
N GLN A 105 -4.42 2.77 15.74
CA GLN A 105 -3.62 3.98 15.51
C GLN A 105 -2.47 3.71 14.53
N ILE A 106 -1.79 2.56 14.63
CA ILE A 106 -0.70 2.19 13.72
C ILE A 106 -1.21 2.02 12.29
N VAL A 107 -2.31 1.29 12.10
CA VAL A 107 -2.92 1.10 10.78
C VAL A 107 -3.37 2.44 10.19
N GLU A 108 -4.13 3.24 10.94
CA GLU A 108 -4.67 4.51 10.44
C GLU A 108 -3.57 5.55 10.16
N ILE A 109 -2.60 5.72 11.06
CA ILE A 109 -1.57 6.76 10.93
C ILE A 109 -0.54 6.37 9.87
N LEU A 110 0.07 5.17 9.97
CA LEU A 110 1.07 4.76 8.99
C LEU A 110 0.46 4.49 7.61
N GLY A 111 -0.79 4.00 7.56
CA GLY A 111 -1.50 3.78 6.30
C GLY A 111 -1.79 5.09 5.58
N ALA A 112 -2.28 6.09 6.32
CA ALA A 112 -2.49 7.41 5.76
C ALA A 112 -1.18 8.09 5.36
N LEU A 113 -0.14 8.01 6.21
CA LEU A 113 1.17 8.58 5.94
C LEU A 113 1.80 7.98 4.67
N PHE A 114 1.84 6.65 4.56
CA PHE A 114 2.34 5.97 3.36
C PHE A 114 1.52 6.32 2.12
N GLY A 115 0.18 6.32 2.25
CA GLY A 115 -0.71 6.66 1.16
C GLY A 115 -0.53 8.09 0.65
N GLU A 116 -0.46 9.08 1.54
CA GLU A 116 -0.20 10.48 1.19
C GLU A 116 1.16 10.66 0.53
N LYS A 117 2.20 9.95 1.01
CA LYS A 117 3.52 9.97 0.39
C LYS A 117 3.46 9.49 -1.07
N CYS A 118 2.83 8.34 -1.33
CA CYS A 118 2.66 7.82 -2.69
C CYS A 118 1.77 8.72 -3.57
N VAL A 119 0.73 9.36 -3.01
CA VAL A 119 -0.09 10.35 -3.72
C VAL A 119 0.75 11.53 -4.19
N GLN A 120 1.64 12.03 -3.34
CA GLN A 120 2.52 13.17 -3.65
C GLN A 120 3.62 12.79 -4.64
N ASP A 121 4.27 11.64 -4.43
CA ASP A 121 5.45 11.24 -5.17
C ASP A 121 5.12 10.67 -6.58
N PHE A 122 3.92 10.10 -6.75
CA PHE A 122 3.54 9.34 -7.95
C PHE A 122 2.26 9.82 -8.66
N ASP A 123 1.74 11.00 -8.33
CA ASP A 123 0.48 11.55 -8.88
C ASP A 123 -0.71 10.57 -8.79
N MET A 124 -0.84 9.92 -7.63
CA MET A 124 -1.96 9.01 -7.35
C MET A 124 -3.15 9.76 -6.72
N GLU A 125 -4.28 9.08 -6.61
CA GLU A 125 -5.48 9.59 -5.96
C GLU A 125 -6.06 8.54 -5.00
N TRP A 126 -6.61 8.99 -3.87
CA TRP A 126 -7.37 8.14 -2.98
C TRP A 126 -8.70 7.73 -3.62
N VAL A 127 -9.01 6.44 -3.52
CA VAL A 127 -10.24 5.83 -3.97
C VAL A 127 -10.82 4.90 -2.92
N ARG A 128 -12.14 4.77 -2.94
CA ARG A 128 -12.89 3.74 -2.23
C ARG A 128 -13.09 2.56 -3.19
N VAL A 129 -12.72 1.37 -2.74
CA VAL A 129 -12.88 0.12 -3.48
C VAL A 129 -13.86 -0.76 -2.72
N THR A 130 -15.01 -1.06 -3.32
CA THR A 130 -16.03 -1.92 -2.74
C THR A 130 -16.15 -3.19 -3.55
N ASN A 131 -16.16 -4.34 -2.88
CA ASN A 131 -16.38 -5.66 -3.47
C ASN A 131 -17.34 -6.49 -2.60
N THR A 132 -17.49 -7.78 -2.91
CA THR A 132 -18.37 -8.68 -2.16
C THR A 132 -17.97 -8.92 -0.71
N PHE A 133 -16.72 -8.60 -0.34
CA PHE A 133 -16.16 -8.83 1.00
C PHE A 133 -16.13 -7.57 1.86
N GLY A 134 -16.37 -6.39 1.27
CA GLY A 134 -16.42 -5.13 2.01
C GLY A 134 -15.87 -3.96 1.20
N THR A 135 -15.49 -2.92 1.94
CA THR A 135 -14.96 -1.68 1.39
C THR A 135 -13.58 -1.40 1.97
N SER A 136 -12.61 -1.15 1.10
CA SER A 136 -11.25 -0.75 1.46
C SER A 136 -10.91 0.60 0.84
N PHE A 137 -9.98 1.32 1.47
CA PHE A 137 -9.42 2.54 0.89
C PHE A 137 -8.08 2.24 0.24
N ALA A 138 -7.89 2.78 -0.96
CA ALA A 138 -6.72 2.54 -1.78
C ALA A 138 -6.21 3.85 -2.38
N ILE A 139 -4.96 3.83 -2.83
CA ILE A 139 -4.40 4.84 -3.71
C ILE A 139 -4.28 4.25 -5.11
N ARG A 140 -4.63 5.03 -6.13
CA ARG A 140 -4.64 4.60 -7.53
C ARG A 140 -3.94 5.61 -8.41
N ALA A 141 -3.09 5.17 -9.32
CA ALA A 141 -2.42 6.06 -10.26
C ALA A 141 -3.41 6.62 -11.29
N LYS A 142 -3.26 7.90 -11.66
CA LYS A 142 -4.12 8.52 -12.67
C LYS A 142 -3.78 7.96 -14.05
N GLY A 143 -4.81 7.55 -14.79
CA GLY A 143 -4.66 7.06 -16.17
C GLY A 143 -4.27 5.59 -16.35
N VAL A 144 -3.83 4.89 -15.28
CA VAL A 144 -3.36 3.49 -15.38
C VAL A 144 -4.01 2.61 -14.31
N GLU A 145 -4.02 1.30 -14.53
CA GLU A 145 -4.57 0.30 -13.60
C GLU A 145 -3.51 -0.14 -12.57
N VAL A 146 -2.88 0.82 -11.89
CA VAL A 146 -1.98 0.57 -10.75
C VAL A 146 -2.62 1.10 -9.48
N MET A 147 -2.71 0.25 -8.45
CA MET A 147 -3.35 0.56 -7.17
C MET A 147 -2.60 -0.10 -6.02
N ALA A 148 -2.61 0.54 -4.85
CA ALA A 148 -2.15 -0.04 -3.59
C ALA A 148 -3.16 0.22 -2.47
N PHE A 149 -3.12 -0.61 -1.43
CA PHE A 149 -4.05 -0.58 -0.29
C PHE A 149 -3.27 -0.34 1.00
N PRO A 150 -2.93 0.92 1.34
CA PRO A 150 -2.04 1.23 2.46
C PRO A 150 -2.50 0.64 3.80
N PHE A 151 -3.77 0.84 4.15
CA PHE A 151 -4.33 0.39 5.43
C PHE A 151 -4.35 -1.14 5.54
N ASP A 152 -4.94 -1.81 4.55
CA ASP A 152 -5.03 -3.28 4.49
C ASP A 152 -3.64 -3.92 4.42
N SER A 153 -2.67 -3.26 3.77
CA SER A 153 -1.30 -3.76 3.70
C SER A 153 -0.71 -3.86 5.09
N ILE A 154 -0.82 -2.79 5.89
CA ILE A 154 -0.30 -2.77 7.26
C ILE A 154 -1.04 -3.79 8.11
N GLU A 155 -2.37 -3.82 8.06
CA GLU A 155 -3.18 -4.75 8.86
C GLU A 155 -2.72 -6.20 8.67
N LYS A 156 -2.50 -6.62 7.41
CA LYS A 156 -1.97 -7.95 7.10
C LYS A 156 -0.60 -8.22 7.69
N ARG A 157 0.29 -7.21 7.79
CA ARG A 157 1.63 -7.38 8.35
C ARG A 157 1.62 -7.46 9.86
N ILE A 158 0.67 -6.79 10.50
CA ILE A 158 0.42 -6.98 11.92
C ILE A 158 0.02 -8.44 12.17
N ASP A 159 -0.83 -9.00 11.32
CA ASP A 159 -1.30 -10.39 11.47
C ASP A 159 -0.21 -11.43 11.14
N SER A 160 0.60 -11.19 10.09
CA SER A 160 1.68 -12.11 9.71
C SER A 160 2.96 -11.94 10.53
N GLY A 161 3.12 -10.83 11.25
CA GLY A 161 4.36 -10.51 11.97
C GLY A 161 5.50 -10.02 11.09
N GLU A 162 5.25 -9.76 9.80
CA GLU A 162 6.27 -9.30 8.85
C GLU A 162 6.63 -7.82 9.06
N THR A 163 7.92 -7.51 8.98
CA THR A 163 8.46 -6.14 9.04
C THR A 163 9.17 -5.79 7.73
N ASP A 164 9.70 -4.57 7.63
CA ASP A 164 10.55 -4.12 6.52
C ASP A 164 9.84 -4.18 5.14
N PHE A 165 8.57 -3.78 5.13
CA PHE A 165 7.68 -3.91 3.97
C PHE A 165 7.32 -2.57 3.30
N PHE A 166 7.41 -1.42 3.98
CA PHE A 166 7.08 -0.12 3.38
C PHE A 166 8.02 0.22 2.24
N SER A 167 9.33 0.04 2.44
CA SER A 167 10.34 0.25 1.42
C SER A 167 10.08 -0.57 0.14
N PRO A 168 9.96 -1.92 0.19
CA PRO A 168 9.67 -2.70 -1.01
C PRO A 168 8.30 -2.39 -1.62
N LEU A 169 7.26 -2.07 -0.82
CA LEU A 169 5.97 -1.60 -1.37
C LEU A 169 6.14 -0.31 -2.19
N TYR A 170 6.85 0.67 -1.64
CA TYR A 170 7.08 1.96 -2.27
C TYR A 170 7.88 1.84 -3.57
N TYR A 171 9.02 1.16 -3.53
CA TYR A 171 9.87 1.01 -4.71
C TYR A 171 9.27 0.05 -5.74
N GLY A 172 8.46 -0.92 -5.31
CA GLY A 172 7.66 -1.74 -6.21
C GLY A 172 6.65 -0.91 -7.00
N LEU A 173 5.90 -0.02 -6.33
CA LEU A 173 4.99 0.92 -7.00
C LEU A 173 5.73 1.83 -7.97
N LYS A 174 6.84 2.42 -7.53
CA LYS A 174 7.69 3.27 -8.38
C LYS A 174 8.13 2.52 -9.64
N GLN A 175 8.67 1.32 -9.49
CA GLN A 175 9.14 0.50 -10.61
C GLN A 175 8.00 0.15 -11.57
N MET A 176 6.81 -0.19 -11.06
CA MET A 176 5.64 -0.47 -11.91
C MET A 176 5.22 0.74 -12.73
N LEU A 177 5.24 1.93 -12.13
CA LEU A 177 4.85 3.17 -12.82
C LEU A 177 5.92 3.62 -13.82
N GLU A 178 7.19 3.38 -13.53
CA GLU A 178 8.30 3.73 -14.44
C GLU A 178 8.48 2.73 -15.59
N SER A 179 8.16 1.45 -15.39
CA SER A 179 8.35 0.42 -16.43
C SER A 179 7.34 0.54 -17.58
N GLY A 180 6.18 1.14 -17.35
CA GLY A 180 5.10 1.21 -18.33
C GLY A 180 4.37 -0.12 -18.55
N GLU A 181 4.70 -1.18 -17.81
CA GLU A 181 4.09 -2.51 -17.92
C GLU A 181 2.75 -2.60 -17.17
N TYR A 182 1.87 -1.61 -17.40
CA TYR A 182 0.53 -1.56 -16.84
C TYR A 182 -0.51 -1.42 -17.93
N LYS A 183 -1.76 -1.72 -17.55
CA LYS A 183 -2.90 -1.41 -18.40
C LYS A 183 -3.24 0.07 -18.32
N GLN A 184 -3.55 0.64 -19.47
CA GLN A 184 -4.21 1.94 -19.52
C GLN A 184 -5.61 1.78 -18.93
N ARG A 185 -6.02 2.75 -18.11
CA ARG A 185 -7.42 2.83 -17.68
C ARG A 185 -8.28 3.00 -18.94
N PRO A 186 -9.41 2.30 -19.08
CA PRO A 186 -10.40 2.67 -20.08
C PRO A 186 -10.70 4.15 -19.86
N THR A 187 -10.38 5.00 -20.84
CA THR A 187 -10.75 6.42 -20.74
C THR A 187 -12.27 6.45 -20.57
N ASP A 188 -12.73 6.90 -19.40
CA ASP A 188 -14.14 7.22 -19.21
C ASP A 188 -14.51 8.14 -20.37
N ASN A 189 -15.36 7.64 -21.26
CA ASN A 189 -15.70 8.34 -22.49
C ASN A 189 -16.29 9.69 -22.06
N PRO A 190 -15.69 10.85 -22.39
CA PRO A 190 -16.13 12.15 -21.88
C PRO A 190 -17.50 12.59 -22.43
N ASN A 191 -18.25 11.69 -23.08
CA ASN A 191 -19.55 11.88 -23.70
C ASN A 191 -20.65 10.98 -23.09
N GLN A 192 -20.54 10.55 -21.83
CA GLN A 192 -21.65 9.93 -21.09
C GLN A 192 -22.15 10.82 -19.96
#